data_AF-A0A954HSP5-F1
#
_entry.id   AF-A0A954HSP5-F1
#
_cell.length_a   1.000
_cell.length_b   1.000
_cell.length_c   1.000
_cell.angle_alpha   90.00
_cell.angle_beta   90.00
_cell.angle_gamma   90.00
#
_symmetry.space_group_name_H-M   'P 1'
#
loop_
_entity.id
_entity.type
_entity.pdbx_description
1 polymer ?
#
loop_
_entity_poly.entity_id
_entity_poly.type
_entity_poly.pdbx_seq_one_letter_code
_entity_poly.pdbx_strand_id
1 'polypeptide(L)'
;EAGGTATGTVSRNDEDLSSPLTVNLSSSDTSEATVPTTVTIPIGASSVDFTITAVDDTLADGTQGVTISATTSGHTGASGVISVTDNEVGANSPPEITSIKVTQDSGHDDDRDDDGRGRGRGRSRNRGRNDGNGRDRDEEDSRSDEFSVSVVARFTDPDVGDDHTAVIDWGDGTSDPGSVRENGTRGKVTGTHEYAQGGAYTVTVTVEDSQGAVDTESQLVLLSGIRLIDGTLQIVGTEDADQVTINVVGKKTLRVHADFLSDGGFVDFRLSDVNRVVAWLGGGDDQFNAASNLSIPYTIFAGAGDDQIRTGAGNDVIIGGGGRDQLFGEDGDDILIGGTGRDQLRGGKGNDLLIAGSLNIDWENTTNIDDIDAAMSEWASGDLADAIILLGSPIDDGDSDSLKGEQGADELLGGLGDLLKA
;
A
#
# COMPACT_ATOMS: atom_id res chain seq x y z
N GLU A 1 -34.02 -3.64 22.07
CA GLU A 1 -34.53 -2.65 23.05
C GLU A 1 -35.39 -1.54 22.44
N ALA A 2 -35.11 -1.00 21.24
CA ALA A 2 -35.85 0.03 20.46
C ALA A 2 -37.33 0.37 20.80
N GLY A 3 -37.60 0.92 21.98
CA GLY A 3 -38.95 1.32 22.43
C GLY A 3 -39.91 0.15 22.69
N GLY A 4 -39.39 -1.07 22.89
CA GLY A 4 -40.17 -2.27 23.16
C GLY A 4 -40.97 -2.19 24.47
N THR A 5 -42.20 -2.71 24.46
CA THR A 5 -42.99 -2.88 25.69
C THR A 5 -43.63 -4.24 25.75
N ALA A 6 -43.80 -4.76 26.96
CA ALA A 6 -44.52 -5.98 27.23
C ALA A 6 -45.50 -5.80 28.40
N THR A 7 -46.50 -6.68 28.48
CA THR A 7 -47.46 -6.70 29.59
C THR A 7 -47.12 -7.82 30.54
N GLY A 8 -46.83 -7.48 31.80
CA GLY A 8 -46.76 -8.43 32.90
C GLY A 8 -48.09 -8.50 33.64
N THR A 9 -48.54 -9.70 34.00
CA THR A 9 -49.73 -9.88 34.84
C THR A 9 -49.31 -10.48 36.17
N VAL A 10 -49.65 -9.82 37.27
CA VAL A 10 -49.54 -10.41 38.61
C VAL A 10 -50.90 -10.88 39.07
N SER A 11 -50.96 -12.10 39.61
CA SER A 11 -52.18 -12.70 40.14
C SER A 11 -52.01 -13.14 41.59
N ARG A 12 -53.11 -13.15 42.34
CA ARG A 12 -53.21 -13.68 43.69
C ARG A 12 -54.23 -14.82 43.73
N ASN A 13 -54.00 -15.78 44.60
CA ASN A 13 -54.86 -16.96 44.80
C ASN A 13 -55.65 -16.91 46.11
N ASP A 14 -55.81 -15.72 46.69
CA ASP A 14 -56.60 -15.50 47.90
C ASP A 14 -58.07 -15.89 47.70
N GLU A 15 -58.67 -16.54 48.70
CA GLU A 15 -60.13 -16.75 48.73
C GLU A 15 -60.88 -15.45 49.09
N ASP A 16 -60.26 -14.56 49.86
CA ASP A 16 -60.82 -13.27 50.27
C ASP A 16 -60.26 -12.11 49.43
N LEU A 17 -61.11 -11.57 48.55
CA LEU A 17 -60.77 -10.45 47.67
C LEU A 17 -61.33 -9.10 48.18
N SER A 18 -61.78 -9.03 49.44
CA SER A 18 -62.45 -7.83 50.00
C SER A 18 -61.52 -6.63 50.21
N SER A 19 -60.21 -6.85 50.18
CA SER A 19 -59.18 -5.81 50.32
C SER A 19 -58.28 -5.75 49.07
N PRO A 20 -57.75 -4.56 48.72
CA PRO A 20 -56.76 -4.45 47.66
C PRO A 20 -55.41 -5.01 48.13
N LEU A 21 -54.59 -5.48 47.18
CA LEU A 21 -53.26 -6.02 47.47
C LEU A 21 -52.19 -5.26 46.69
N THR A 22 -51.30 -4.56 47.40
CA THR A 22 -50.14 -3.91 46.80
C THR A 22 -48.98 -4.89 46.69
N VAL A 23 -48.39 -4.97 45.51
CA VAL A 23 -47.27 -5.86 45.17
C VAL A 23 -46.08 -5.01 44.75
N ASN A 24 -44.91 -5.29 45.33
CA ASN A 24 -43.65 -4.69 44.93
C ASN A 24 -43.10 -5.46 43.72
N LEU A 25 -42.63 -4.73 42.71
CA LEU A 25 -41.99 -5.30 41.54
C LEU A 25 -40.52 -4.86 41.48
N SER A 26 -39.66 -5.74 40.97
CA SER A 26 -38.26 -5.41 40.71
C SER A 26 -37.76 -6.10 39.45
N SER A 27 -36.91 -5.41 38.70
CA SER A 27 -36.12 -5.99 37.62
C SER A 27 -34.76 -6.45 38.14
N SER A 28 -34.25 -7.56 37.64
CA SER A 28 -32.87 -7.99 37.90
C SER A 28 -31.83 -7.15 37.17
N ASP A 29 -32.24 -6.52 36.06
CA ASP A 29 -31.40 -5.68 35.23
C ASP A 29 -32.21 -4.47 34.74
N THR A 30 -31.91 -3.30 35.31
CA THR A 30 -32.59 -2.05 34.97
C THR A 30 -31.95 -1.32 33.80
N SER A 31 -30.75 -1.72 33.35
CA SER A 31 -30.19 -1.26 32.08
C SER A 31 -30.97 -1.82 30.91
N GLU A 32 -31.59 -3.00 31.08
CA GLU A 32 -32.29 -3.74 30.02
C GLU A 32 -33.82 -3.56 30.04
N ALA A 33 -34.44 -3.70 31.22
CA ALA A 33 -35.88 -3.58 31.36
C ALA A 33 -36.31 -2.97 32.69
N THR A 34 -37.26 -2.05 32.62
CA THR A 34 -37.83 -1.37 33.78
C THR A 34 -39.28 -1.75 34.02
N VAL A 35 -39.68 -1.69 35.29
CA VAL A 35 -41.05 -1.93 35.76
C VAL A 35 -41.43 -0.89 36.81
N PRO A 36 -42.72 -0.60 37.01
CA PRO A 36 -43.17 0.21 38.15
C PRO A 36 -42.73 -0.41 39.47
N THR A 37 -42.35 0.39 40.47
CA THR A 37 -41.91 -0.14 41.78
C THR A 37 -43.00 -0.92 42.50
N THR A 38 -44.27 -0.57 42.26
CA THR A 38 -45.43 -1.25 42.85
C THR A 38 -46.59 -1.28 41.88
N VAL A 39 -47.41 -2.33 41.97
CA VAL A 39 -48.74 -2.40 41.35
C VAL A 39 -49.77 -2.83 42.39
N THR A 40 -51.03 -2.41 42.24
CA THR A 40 -52.10 -2.77 43.20
C THR A 40 -53.19 -3.57 42.51
N ILE A 41 -53.43 -4.79 43.00
CA ILE A 41 -54.60 -5.59 42.63
C ILE A 41 -55.81 -4.98 43.36
N PRO A 42 -56.85 -4.48 42.64
CA PRO A 42 -57.97 -3.79 43.27
C PRO A 42 -58.90 -4.75 44.02
N ILE A 43 -59.78 -4.17 44.85
CA ILE A 43 -60.82 -4.92 45.57
C ILE A 43 -61.68 -5.70 44.57
N GLY A 44 -61.94 -6.96 44.87
CA GLY A 44 -62.74 -7.87 44.04
C GLY A 44 -62.01 -8.44 42.82
N ALA A 45 -60.76 -8.05 42.55
CA ALA A 45 -59.95 -8.62 41.47
C ALA A 45 -58.92 -9.63 42.00
N SER A 46 -58.59 -10.60 41.15
CA SER A 46 -57.56 -11.61 41.38
C SER A 46 -56.25 -11.33 40.61
N SER A 47 -56.22 -10.34 39.73
CA SER A 47 -55.02 -9.96 38.99
C SER A 47 -55.02 -8.49 38.57
N VAL A 48 -53.83 -8.00 38.20
CA VAL A 48 -53.65 -6.69 37.59
C VAL A 48 -52.46 -6.76 36.62
N ASP A 49 -52.58 -6.01 35.53
CA ASP A 49 -51.51 -5.88 34.55
C ASP A 49 -50.61 -4.69 34.88
N PHE A 50 -49.35 -4.79 34.50
CA PHE A 50 -48.36 -3.71 34.54
C PHE A 50 -47.52 -3.74 33.26
N THR A 51 -46.96 -2.59 32.91
CA THR A 51 -46.08 -2.45 31.76
C THR A 51 -44.65 -2.78 32.15
N ILE A 52 -43.98 -3.57 31.31
CA ILE A 52 -42.54 -3.75 31.28
C ILE A 52 -42.03 -2.93 30.09
N THR A 53 -41.08 -2.05 30.33
CA THR A 53 -40.50 -1.17 29.30
C THR A 53 -39.05 -1.59 29.07
N ALA A 54 -38.72 -1.99 27.84
CA ALA A 54 -37.33 -2.18 27.44
C ALA A 54 -36.61 -0.83 27.48
N VAL A 55 -35.33 -0.85 27.85
CA VAL A 55 -34.49 0.33 27.91
C VAL A 55 -33.51 0.26 26.75
N ASP A 56 -33.59 1.26 25.88
CA ASP A 56 -32.71 1.42 24.72
C ASP A 56 -31.36 1.97 25.20
N ASP A 57 -30.27 1.30 24.84
CA ASP A 57 -28.93 1.82 25.06
C ASP A 57 -28.15 1.93 23.74
N THR A 58 -26.82 1.87 23.78
CA THR A 58 -25.97 2.02 22.59
C THR A 58 -24.93 0.91 22.48
N LEU A 59 -25.09 -0.18 23.23
CA LEU A 59 -24.13 -1.27 23.32
C LEU A 59 -24.71 -2.52 22.64
N ALA A 60 -24.07 -2.98 21.58
CA ALA A 60 -24.39 -4.27 20.98
C ALA A 60 -23.87 -5.41 21.87
N ASP A 61 -24.70 -5.89 22.80
CA ASP A 61 -24.36 -6.93 23.77
C ASP A 61 -25.26 -8.18 23.68
N GLY A 62 -26.18 -8.20 22.71
CA GLY A 62 -26.99 -9.34 22.34
C GLY A 62 -28.25 -9.54 23.19
N THR A 63 -29.07 -10.55 22.85
CA THR A 63 -30.34 -10.78 23.55
C THR A 63 -30.12 -11.23 25.01
N GLN A 64 -30.61 -10.44 25.96
CA GLN A 64 -30.45 -10.70 27.39
C GLN A 64 -31.74 -11.17 28.06
N GLY A 65 -31.59 -11.98 29.11
CA GLY A 65 -32.71 -12.47 29.92
C GLY A 65 -32.86 -11.69 31.22
N VAL A 66 -33.96 -10.95 31.37
CA VAL A 66 -34.27 -10.16 32.57
C VAL A 66 -35.32 -10.85 33.42
N THR A 67 -35.04 -11.01 34.72
CA THR A 67 -35.99 -11.59 35.68
C THR A 67 -36.78 -10.48 36.37
N ILE A 68 -38.11 -10.50 36.19
CA ILE A 68 -39.04 -9.63 36.91
C ILE A 68 -39.58 -10.38 38.11
N SER A 69 -39.41 -9.82 39.31
CA SER A 69 -39.85 -10.42 40.58
C SER A 69 -40.99 -9.62 41.19
N ALA A 70 -41.98 -10.33 41.74
CA ALA A 70 -43.15 -9.79 42.42
C ALA A 70 -43.19 -10.29 43.86
N THR A 71 -43.24 -9.38 44.82
CA THR A 71 -43.25 -9.71 46.25
C THR A 71 -44.26 -8.87 47.02
N THR A 72 -44.90 -9.48 48.03
CA THR A 72 -45.75 -8.75 48.97
C THR A 72 -45.80 -9.50 50.30
N SER A 73 -46.05 -8.78 51.40
CA SER A 73 -46.03 -9.38 52.73
C SER A 73 -47.15 -10.40 52.87
N GLY A 74 -46.88 -11.51 53.58
CA GLY A 74 -47.84 -12.59 53.79
C GLY A 74 -48.09 -13.50 52.59
N HIS A 75 -47.39 -13.30 51.47
CA HIS A 75 -47.52 -14.12 50.26
C HIS A 75 -46.15 -14.65 49.81
N THR A 76 -46.15 -15.82 49.17
CA THR A 76 -44.98 -16.32 48.46
C THR A 76 -44.79 -15.49 47.19
N GLY A 77 -43.57 -14.97 46.96
CA GLY A 77 -43.26 -14.21 45.74
C GLY A 77 -43.32 -15.06 44.47
N ALA A 78 -43.41 -14.38 43.33
CA ALA A 78 -43.37 -14.98 42.01
C ALA A 78 -42.37 -14.25 41.11
N SER A 79 -41.86 -14.91 40.07
CA SER A 79 -40.97 -14.29 39.10
C SER A 79 -41.24 -14.81 37.69
N GLY A 80 -40.98 -13.98 36.69
CA GLY A 80 -40.98 -14.34 35.27
C GLY A 80 -39.72 -13.82 34.59
N VAL A 81 -39.32 -14.47 33.50
CA VAL A 81 -38.19 -14.03 32.67
C VAL A 81 -38.72 -13.45 31.37
N ILE A 82 -38.22 -12.29 30.99
CA ILE A 82 -38.41 -11.69 29.67
C ILE A 82 -37.07 -11.66 28.94
N SER A 83 -37.08 -11.90 27.63
CA SER A 83 -35.92 -11.67 26.78
C SER A 83 -36.03 -10.29 26.15
N VAL A 84 -35.01 -9.46 26.33
CA VAL A 84 -34.84 -8.18 25.63
C VAL A 84 -33.93 -8.46 24.45
N THR A 85 -34.43 -8.25 23.23
CA THR A 85 -33.66 -8.47 22.01
C THR A 85 -32.95 -7.18 21.64
N ASP A 86 -31.62 -7.26 21.62
CA ASP A 86 -30.71 -6.24 21.12
C ASP A 86 -31.02 -5.82 19.68
N ASN A 87 -31.02 -4.52 19.44
CA ASN A 87 -31.35 -3.80 18.22
C ASN A 87 -30.13 -3.04 17.69
N GLU A 88 -29.04 -2.99 18.43
CA GLU A 88 -27.78 -2.46 17.93
C GLU A 88 -27.18 -3.47 16.91
N VAL A 89 -26.64 -2.93 15.82
CA VAL A 89 -25.92 -3.74 14.81
C VAL A 89 -24.54 -4.07 15.38
N GLY A 90 -24.06 -5.30 15.14
CA GLY A 90 -22.77 -5.80 15.64
C GLY A 90 -21.58 -4.90 15.27
N ALA A 91 -20.46 -5.12 15.96
CA ALA A 91 -19.21 -4.36 15.93
C ALA A 91 -18.90 -3.66 14.58
N ASN A 92 -18.39 -2.42 14.65
CA ASN A 92 -17.85 -1.68 13.51
C ASN A 92 -16.36 -2.01 13.36
N SER A 93 -16.04 -3.27 13.07
CA SER A 93 -14.65 -3.67 12.85
C SER A 93 -14.23 -3.16 11.47
N PRO A 94 -13.08 -2.48 11.34
CA PRO A 94 -12.67 -2.02 10.03
C PRO A 94 -12.38 -3.21 9.10
N PRO A 95 -12.60 -3.05 7.78
CA PRO A 95 -12.03 -3.96 6.81
C PRO A 95 -10.50 -3.96 6.95
N GLU A 96 -9.83 -5.01 6.48
CA GLU A 96 -8.37 -5.14 6.49
C GLU A 96 -7.89 -5.59 5.11
N ILE A 97 -7.16 -4.73 4.40
CA ILE A 97 -6.54 -4.99 3.11
C ILE A 97 -5.34 -5.91 3.31
N THR A 98 -5.56 -7.18 3.05
CA THR A 98 -4.54 -8.24 3.17
C THR A 98 -3.49 -8.26 2.06
N SER A 99 -3.76 -7.62 0.91
CA SER A 99 -2.79 -7.51 -0.19
C SER A 99 -3.26 -6.49 -1.23
N ILE A 100 -2.32 -5.74 -1.78
CA ILE A 100 -2.47 -4.99 -3.03
C ILE A 100 -1.52 -5.56 -4.09
N LYS A 101 -1.97 -5.59 -5.34
CA LYS A 101 -1.13 -5.87 -6.50
C LYS A 101 -1.53 -4.94 -7.63
N VAL A 102 -0.62 -4.07 -8.03
CA VAL A 102 -0.71 -3.27 -9.25
C VAL A 102 0.15 -3.92 -10.33
N THR A 103 -0.37 -4.03 -11.53
CA THR A 103 0.35 -4.59 -12.68
C THR A 103 0.18 -3.69 -13.88
N GLN A 104 1.29 -3.40 -14.58
CA GLN A 104 1.23 -2.81 -15.91
C GLN A 104 0.54 -3.79 -16.85
N ASP A 105 -0.43 -3.29 -17.62
CA ASP A 105 -1.16 -4.10 -18.58
C ASP A 105 -0.26 -4.28 -19.80
N SER A 106 0.47 -5.39 -19.87
CA SER A 106 1.17 -5.74 -21.08
C SER A 106 0.11 -6.01 -22.14
N GLY A 107 -0.07 -5.09 -23.09
CA GLY A 107 -0.98 -5.18 -24.25
C GLY A 107 -0.72 -6.37 -25.20
N HIS A 108 -0.18 -7.48 -24.69
CA HIS A 108 -0.05 -8.74 -25.37
C HIS A 108 -1.20 -9.65 -24.94
N ASP A 109 -2.29 -9.61 -25.72
CA ASP A 109 -3.21 -10.74 -25.81
C ASP A 109 -2.37 -11.98 -26.16
N ASP A 110 -1.99 -12.76 -25.14
CA ASP A 110 -1.49 -14.12 -25.28
C ASP A 110 -2.67 -15.03 -25.69
N ASP A 111 -3.32 -14.71 -26.82
CA ASP A 111 -4.16 -15.60 -27.60
C ASP A 111 -3.25 -16.61 -28.32
N ARG A 112 -2.50 -17.38 -27.54
CA ARG A 112 -2.07 -18.71 -27.99
C ARG A 112 -3.17 -19.68 -27.61
N ASP A 113 -4.13 -19.79 -28.51
CA ASP A 113 -5.00 -20.95 -28.69
C ASP A 113 -4.16 -22.25 -28.59
N ASP A 114 -4.03 -22.83 -27.39
CA ASP A 114 -3.62 -24.23 -27.21
C ASP A 114 -4.83 -25.14 -27.40
N ASP A 115 -5.35 -25.11 -28.63
CA ASP A 115 -6.35 -26.04 -29.13
C ASP A 115 -5.64 -27.29 -29.64
N GLY A 116 -5.59 -28.29 -28.75
CA GLY A 116 -4.77 -29.47 -28.91
C GLY A 116 -4.96 -30.34 -30.16
N ARG A 117 -4.02 -31.29 -30.25
CA ARG A 117 -4.07 -32.59 -30.95
C ARG A 117 -4.09 -32.54 -32.49
N GLY A 118 -2.99 -32.97 -33.11
CA GLY A 118 -3.07 -33.48 -34.49
C GLY A 118 -1.75 -33.77 -35.20
N ARG A 119 -1.27 -35.00 -35.09
CA ARG A 119 -0.23 -35.57 -35.97
C ARG A 119 -0.67 -35.50 -37.44
N GLY A 120 0.19 -35.06 -38.36
CA GLY A 120 -0.11 -35.22 -39.79
C GLY A 120 0.88 -34.61 -40.79
N ARG A 121 1.61 -35.48 -41.49
CA ARG A 121 2.60 -35.22 -42.55
C ARG A 121 2.03 -34.51 -43.79
N GLY A 122 2.84 -33.73 -44.52
CA GLY A 122 2.85 -33.76 -46.00
C GLY A 122 3.00 -32.47 -46.81
N ARG A 123 4.22 -32.24 -47.33
CA ARG A 123 4.61 -31.79 -48.70
C ARG A 123 3.81 -30.68 -49.45
N SER A 124 4.53 -29.57 -49.69
CA SER A 124 4.77 -28.85 -50.97
C SER A 124 3.62 -28.60 -51.97
N ARG A 125 3.38 -27.32 -52.31
CA ARG A 125 3.64 -26.74 -53.65
C ARG A 125 3.36 -25.23 -53.74
N ASN A 126 4.25 -24.58 -54.48
CA ASN A 126 4.27 -23.20 -54.96
C ASN A 126 3.24 -22.97 -56.09
N ARG A 127 2.52 -21.82 -56.08
CA ARG A 127 2.34 -20.87 -57.21
C ARG A 127 1.34 -19.76 -56.88
N GLY A 128 1.75 -18.53 -57.20
CA GLY A 128 1.14 -17.28 -56.76
C GLY A 128 -0.15 -16.84 -57.44
N ARG A 129 -0.66 -15.68 -57.01
CA ARG A 129 -0.90 -14.50 -57.84
C ARG A 129 -1.31 -13.30 -56.97
N ASN A 130 -0.88 -12.17 -57.50
CA ASN A 130 -1.11 -10.77 -57.17
C ASN A 130 -2.60 -10.41 -56.91
N ASP A 131 -2.81 -9.45 -56.01
CA ASP A 131 -3.67 -8.24 -56.17
C ASP A 131 -4.43 -7.91 -54.89
N GLY A 132 -4.23 -6.69 -54.37
CA GLY A 132 -5.28 -5.97 -53.65
C GLY A 132 -4.96 -5.44 -52.25
N ASN A 133 -4.36 -4.24 -52.21
CA ASN A 133 -4.90 -3.10 -51.45
C ASN A 133 -5.41 -3.39 -50.02
N GLY A 134 -4.49 -3.68 -49.10
CA GLY A 134 -4.72 -3.56 -47.65
C GLY A 134 -4.36 -2.15 -47.22
N ARG A 135 -5.28 -1.48 -46.53
CA ARG A 135 -5.07 -0.15 -45.97
C ARG A 135 -4.20 -0.35 -44.73
N ASP A 136 -2.96 0.12 -44.77
CA ASP A 136 -2.17 0.34 -43.57
C ASP A 136 -2.75 1.57 -42.86
N ARG A 137 -3.82 1.32 -42.13
CA ARG A 137 -4.27 2.10 -40.97
C ARG A 137 -4.47 1.02 -39.93
N ASP A 138 -3.54 0.95 -38.98
CA ASP A 138 -3.69 0.43 -37.61
C ASP A 138 -2.27 0.41 -36.96
N GLU A 139 -1.50 1.49 -37.11
CA GLU A 139 -0.24 1.74 -36.35
C GLU A 139 -0.44 2.82 -35.27
N GLU A 140 -1.70 3.12 -34.93
CA GLU A 140 -2.04 4.20 -33.97
C GLU A 140 -2.51 3.68 -32.61
N ASP A 141 -2.53 2.36 -32.39
CA ASP A 141 -3.18 1.71 -31.23
C ASP A 141 -2.22 0.86 -30.37
N SER A 142 -0.93 1.22 -30.32
CA SER A 142 0.06 0.52 -29.47
C SER A 142 0.69 1.42 -28.39
N ARG A 143 0.15 2.63 -28.19
CA ARG A 143 0.61 3.58 -27.15
C ARG A 143 -0.28 3.60 -25.91
N SER A 144 -1.50 3.07 -25.98
CA SER A 144 -2.44 3.03 -24.84
C SER A 144 -1.99 2.09 -23.74
N ASP A 145 -1.22 1.05 -24.09
CA ASP A 145 -0.96 -0.06 -23.18
C ASP A 145 0.31 0.18 -22.34
N GLU A 146 1.24 1.01 -22.82
CA GLU A 146 2.52 1.29 -22.13
C GLU A 146 2.33 2.01 -20.79
N PHE A 147 1.25 2.77 -20.63
CA PHE A 147 0.93 3.49 -19.39
C PHE A 147 -0.35 2.98 -18.72
N SER A 148 -0.88 1.84 -19.18
CA SER A 148 -2.06 1.23 -18.59
C SER A 148 -1.69 0.31 -17.43
N VAL A 149 -2.43 0.40 -16.33
CA VAL A 149 -2.26 -0.45 -15.16
C VAL A 149 -3.58 -1.03 -14.69
N SER A 150 -3.51 -2.16 -14.00
CA SER A 150 -4.64 -2.78 -13.31
C SER A 150 -4.30 -3.02 -11.84
N VAL A 151 -5.29 -2.78 -10.97
CA VAL A 151 -5.23 -3.03 -9.53
C VAL A 151 -6.03 -4.27 -9.19
N VAL A 152 -5.46 -5.11 -8.33
CA VAL A 152 -6.17 -6.15 -7.59
C VAL A 152 -5.79 -6.04 -6.11
N ALA A 153 -6.70 -5.53 -5.29
CA ALA A 153 -6.58 -5.60 -3.84
C ALA A 153 -7.51 -6.66 -3.26
N ARG A 154 -7.11 -7.28 -2.14
CA ARG A 154 -7.92 -8.23 -1.38
C ARG A 154 -8.03 -7.75 0.05
N PHE A 155 -9.23 -7.84 0.62
CA PHE A 155 -9.47 -7.51 2.00
C PHE A 155 -10.27 -8.58 2.73
N THR A 156 -10.24 -8.52 4.05
CA THR A 156 -11.14 -9.27 4.93
C THR A 156 -11.91 -8.31 5.80
N ASP A 157 -13.16 -8.65 6.10
CA ASP A 157 -13.96 -7.90 7.07
C ASP A 157 -14.58 -8.90 8.06
N PRO A 158 -14.34 -8.78 9.37
CA PRO A 158 -14.96 -9.63 10.38
C PRO A 158 -16.49 -9.60 10.38
N ASP A 159 -17.08 -8.49 9.96
CA ASP A 159 -18.50 -8.20 10.05
C ASP A 159 -19.24 -8.75 8.82
N VAL A 160 -20.20 -9.64 9.10
CA VAL A 160 -20.84 -10.45 8.07
C VAL A 160 -22.05 -9.71 7.52
N GLY A 161 -21.99 -9.35 6.24
CA GLY A 161 -23.10 -8.73 5.53
C GLY A 161 -23.00 -7.22 5.40
N ASP A 162 -21.84 -6.63 5.71
CA ASP A 162 -21.51 -5.28 5.33
C ASP A 162 -21.28 -5.17 3.82
N ASP A 163 -21.90 -4.16 3.22
CA ASP A 163 -21.59 -3.71 1.87
C ASP A 163 -20.37 -2.79 1.94
N HIS A 164 -19.35 -3.04 1.13
CA HIS A 164 -18.17 -2.17 1.08
C HIS A 164 -18.14 -1.32 -0.19
N THR A 165 -17.56 -0.14 -0.05
CA THR A 165 -17.16 0.69 -1.17
C THR A 165 -15.64 0.81 -1.21
N ALA A 166 -15.09 1.14 -2.37
CA ALA A 166 -13.66 1.35 -2.50
C ALA A 166 -13.35 2.54 -3.40
N VAL A 167 -12.30 3.26 -3.07
CA VAL A 167 -11.70 4.32 -3.88
C VAL A 167 -10.25 3.93 -4.17
N ILE A 168 -9.84 4.11 -5.42
CA ILE A 168 -8.46 3.92 -5.86
C ILE A 168 -7.92 5.31 -6.22
N ASP A 169 -6.98 5.82 -5.45
CA ASP A 169 -6.16 6.99 -5.79
C ASP A 169 -4.97 6.50 -6.61
N TRP A 170 -4.79 7.05 -7.81
CA TRP A 170 -3.76 6.62 -8.74
C TRP A 170 -2.42 7.35 -8.54
N GLY A 171 -2.32 8.29 -7.59
CA GLY A 171 -1.07 8.99 -7.30
C GLY A 171 -0.65 10.01 -8.37
N ASP A 172 -1.48 10.26 -9.38
CA ASP A 172 -1.33 11.33 -10.37
C ASP A 172 -2.27 12.53 -10.12
N GLY A 173 -2.98 12.52 -8.98
CA GLY A 173 -3.99 13.49 -8.61
C GLY A 173 -5.40 13.13 -9.06
N THR A 174 -5.59 11.95 -9.66
CA THR A 174 -6.90 11.39 -10.00
C THR A 174 -7.25 10.19 -9.12
N SER A 175 -8.55 9.92 -8.99
CA SER A 175 -9.07 8.80 -8.21
C SER A 175 -10.35 8.27 -8.83
N ASP A 176 -10.53 6.95 -8.83
CA ASP A 176 -11.71 6.29 -9.35
C ASP A 176 -12.40 5.38 -8.32
N PRO A 177 -13.72 5.15 -8.44
CA PRO A 177 -14.38 4.09 -7.69
C PRO A 177 -13.82 2.72 -8.05
N GLY A 178 -13.40 1.95 -7.05
CA GLY A 178 -12.98 0.55 -7.22
C GLY A 178 -14.18 -0.38 -7.37
N SER A 179 -14.09 -1.39 -8.24
CA SER A 179 -15.11 -2.44 -8.33
C SER A 179 -14.92 -3.46 -7.22
N VAL A 180 -15.86 -3.47 -6.26
CA VAL A 180 -15.86 -4.39 -5.12
C VAL A 180 -16.63 -5.67 -5.45
N ARG A 181 -16.07 -6.81 -5.07
CA ARG A 181 -16.73 -8.13 -5.07
C ARG A 181 -16.46 -8.85 -3.76
N GLU A 182 -17.53 -9.25 -3.08
CA GLU A 182 -17.44 -9.92 -1.77
C GLU A 182 -17.92 -11.37 -1.80
N ASN A 183 -17.42 -12.14 -0.84
CA ASN A 183 -17.84 -13.50 -0.57
C ASN A 183 -17.67 -13.82 0.93
N GLY A 184 -18.71 -13.50 1.72
CA GLY A 184 -18.63 -13.55 3.18
C GLY A 184 -17.70 -12.47 3.71
N THR A 185 -16.82 -12.85 4.64
CA THR A 185 -15.84 -11.95 5.30
C THR A 185 -14.63 -11.59 4.43
N ARG A 186 -14.73 -11.72 3.11
CA ARG A 186 -13.61 -11.52 2.17
C ARG A 186 -14.10 -10.73 0.98
N GLY A 187 -13.29 -9.77 0.56
CA GLY A 187 -13.55 -8.97 -0.62
C GLY A 187 -12.35 -8.81 -1.54
N LYS A 188 -12.66 -8.38 -2.75
CA LYS A 188 -11.69 -8.04 -3.80
C LYS A 188 -12.07 -6.70 -4.40
N VAL A 189 -11.11 -5.80 -4.51
CA VAL A 189 -11.23 -4.53 -5.24
C VAL A 189 -10.46 -4.64 -6.55
N THR A 190 -11.06 -4.19 -7.64
CA THR A 190 -10.38 -4.08 -8.95
C THR A 190 -10.61 -2.74 -9.61
N GLY A 191 -9.62 -2.25 -10.34
CA GLY A 191 -9.71 -1.05 -11.18
C GLY A 191 -8.62 -1.04 -12.24
N THR A 192 -8.73 -0.12 -13.20
CA THR A 192 -7.76 0.10 -14.27
C THR A 192 -7.56 1.60 -14.46
N HIS A 193 -6.35 2.01 -14.84
CA HIS A 193 -6.01 3.41 -15.10
C HIS A 193 -4.98 3.52 -16.21
N GLU A 194 -5.00 4.64 -16.93
CA GLU A 194 -4.02 4.98 -17.96
C GLU A 194 -3.33 6.29 -17.56
N TYR A 195 -2.02 6.24 -17.36
CA TYR A 195 -1.23 7.43 -17.03
C TYR A 195 -0.86 8.22 -18.29
N ALA A 196 -0.78 9.54 -18.15
CA ALA A 196 -0.40 10.42 -19.27
C ALA A 196 1.09 10.34 -19.64
N GLN A 197 1.93 9.82 -18.76
CA GLN A 197 3.39 9.73 -18.90
C GLN A 197 3.98 8.72 -17.90
N GLY A 198 5.19 8.23 -18.16
CA GLY A 198 5.94 7.42 -17.21
C GLY A 198 6.39 8.20 -15.97
N GLY A 199 6.78 7.47 -14.93
CA GLY A 199 7.17 8.00 -13.63
C GLY A 199 6.84 7.02 -12.50
N ALA A 200 7.06 7.49 -11.27
CA ALA A 200 6.73 6.75 -10.06
C ALA A 200 5.37 7.24 -9.52
N TYR A 201 4.46 6.30 -9.25
CA TYR A 201 3.10 6.56 -8.80
C TYR A 201 2.76 5.71 -7.58
N THR A 202 2.36 6.34 -6.48
CA THR A 202 1.85 5.61 -5.30
C THR A 202 0.36 5.39 -5.47
N VAL A 203 -0.03 4.18 -5.86
CA VAL A 203 -1.43 3.78 -5.98
C VAL A 203 -1.96 3.38 -4.62
N THR A 204 -3.03 4.02 -4.18
CA THR A 204 -3.61 3.83 -2.85
C THR A 204 -5.04 3.34 -2.97
N VAL A 205 -5.32 2.18 -2.37
CA VAL A 205 -6.67 1.61 -2.29
C VAL A 205 -7.21 1.87 -0.90
N THR A 206 -8.37 2.49 -0.81
CA THR A 206 -9.14 2.64 0.43
C THR A 206 -10.43 1.83 0.32
N VAL A 207 -10.68 0.97 1.30
CA VAL A 207 -11.94 0.23 1.45
C VAL A 207 -12.68 0.82 2.64
N GLU A 208 -13.95 1.15 2.45
CA GLU A 208 -14.86 1.67 3.48
C GLU A 208 -16.06 0.73 3.60
N ASP A 209 -16.39 0.32 4.82
CA ASP A 209 -17.59 -0.47 5.11
C ASP A 209 -18.86 0.40 5.14
N SER A 210 -20.00 -0.23 5.41
CA SER A 210 -21.30 0.46 5.44
C SER A 210 -21.46 1.43 6.63
N GLN A 211 -20.58 1.33 7.63
CA GLN A 211 -20.60 2.03 8.90
C GLN A 211 -19.53 3.13 9.00
N GLY A 212 -18.70 3.26 7.96
CA GLY A 212 -17.66 4.27 7.80
C GLY A 212 -16.30 3.89 8.38
N ALA A 213 -16.09 2.63 8.79
CA ALA A 213 -14.74 2.16 9.09
C ALA A 213 -13.96 1.91 7.80
N VAL A 214 -12.68 2.26 7.82
CA VAL A 214 -11.83 2.28 6.64
C VAL A 214 -10.53 1.56 6.89
N ASP A 215 -9.98 1.00 5.81
CA ASP A 215 -8.59 0.62 5.72
C ASP A 215 -8.00 1.05 4.38
N THR A 216 -6.71 1.36 4.41
CA THR A 216 -5.99 1.97 3.28
C THR A 216 -4.65 1.30 3.12
N GLU A 217 -4.33 0.87 1.90
CA GLU A 217 -3.05 0.28 1.55
C GLU A 217 -2.52 0.86 0.24
N SER A 218 -1.20 1.01 0.14
CA SER A 218 -0.54 1.66 -0.98
C SER A 218 0.50 0.75 -1.63
N GLN A 219 0.75 0.95 -2.92
CA GLN A 219 1.83 0.31 -3.66
C GLN A 219 2.47 1.31 -4.63
N LEU A 220 3.80 1.33 -4.69
CA LEU A 220 4.51 2.03 -5.75
C LEU A 220 4.35 1.30 -7.09
N VAL A 221 4.12 2.08 -8.13
CA VAL A 221 4.16 1.66 -9.51
C VAL A 221 5.22 2.47 -10.23
N LEU A 222 6.15 1.77 -10.87
CA LEU A 222 7.17 2.34 -11.72
C LEU A 222 6.77 2.11 -13.17
N LEU A 223 6.57 3.20 -13.92
CA LEU A 223 6.31 3.15 -15.36
C LEU A 223 7.45 3.83 -16.08
N SER A 224 8.07 3.12 -17.03
CA SER A 224 9.22 3.64 -17.78
C SER A 224 8.95 5.03 -18.35
N GLY A 225 9.86 5.97 -18.14
CA GLY A 225 9.73 7.34 -18.59
C GLY A 225 10.38 8.36 -17.65
N ILE A 226 10.10 9.64 -17.91
CA ILE A 226 10.71 10.76 -17.19
C ILE A 226 9.63 11.77 -16.81
N ARG A 227 9.61 12.17 -15.53
CA ARG A 227 8.64 13.11 -14.99
C ARG A 227 9.29 14.06 -13.98
N LEU A 228 8.93 15.34 -14.04
CA LEU A 228 9.27 16.31 -13.00
C LEU A 228 8.05 16.57 -12.13
N ILE A 229 8.15 16.26 -10.83
CA ILE A 229 7.10 16.49 -9.83
C ILE A 229 7.70 17.16 -8.59
N ASP A 230 7.15 18.30 -8.19
CA ASP A 230 7.57 19.06 -7.00
C ASP A 230 9.08 19.28 -6.85
N GLY A 231 9.76 19.47 -7.98
CA GLY A 231 11.21 19.68 -8.05
C GLY A 231 12.03 18.39 -8.06
N THR A 232 11.42 17.22 -7.96
CA THR A 232 12.07 15.92 -8.13
C THR A 232 11.92 15.45 -9.57
N LEU A 233 13.05 15.30 -10.26
CA LEU A 233 13.10 14.69 -11.58
C LEU A 233 13.19 13.18 -11.42
N GLN A 234 12.09 12.50 -11.67
CA GLN A 234 11.98 11.05 -11.69
C GLN A 234 12.39 10.50 -13.06
N ILE A 235 13.23 9.47 -13.05
CA ILE A 235 13.64 8.69 -14.21
C ILE A 235 13.33 7.24 -13.89
N VAL A 236 12.54 6.58 -14.73
CA VAL A 236 12.22 5.17 -14.58
C VAL A 236 12.65 4.47 -15.86
N GLY A 237 13.57 3.53 -15.73
CA GLY A 237 14.10 2.69 -16.80
C GLY A 237 13.17 1.53 -17.15
N THR A 238 13.75 0.48 -17.70
CA THR A 238 13.08 -0.74 -18.14
C THR A 238 13.69 -1.97 -17.46
N GLU A 239 13.30 -3.16 -17.89
CA GLU A 239 13.96 -4.41 -17.45
C GLU A 239 15.13 -4.80 -18.37
N ASP A 240 15.37 -4.01 -19.42
CA ASP A 240 16.47 -4.15 -20.36
C ASP A 240 17.56 -3.10 -20.06
N ALA A 241 18.78 -3.36 -20.54
CA ALA A 241 19.90 -2.44 -20.36
C ALA A 241 19.62 -1.03 -20.93
N ASP A 242 19.65 -0.04 -20.05
CA ASP A 242 19.34 1.35 -20.33
C ASP A 242 20.59 2.25 -20.34
N GLN A 243 20.53 3.31 -21.13
CA GLN A 243 21.56 4.36 -21.19
C GLN A 243 20.97 5.73 -20.91
N VAL A 244 21.21 6.23 -19.70
CA VAL A 244 20.79 7.55 -19.24
C VAL A 244 21.97 8.51 -19.18
N THR A 245 21.83 9.68 -19.78
CA THR A 245 22.83 10.76 -19.66
C THR A 245 22.18 12.10 -19.35
N ILE A 246 22.70 12.79 -18.33
CA ILE A 246 22.20 14.11 -17.90
C ILE A 246 23.26 15.18 -18.11
N ASN A 247 22.93 16.21 -18.89
CA ASN A 247 23.85 17.29 -19.23
C ASN A 247 23.22 18.68 -19.06
N VAL A 248 24.07 19.71 -18.93
CA VAL A 248 23.64 21.11 -19.03
C VAL A 248 23.83 21.61 -20.45
N VAL A 249 22.75 22.11 -21.06
CA VAL A 249 22.80 22.84 -22.32
C VAL A 249 22.71 24.34 -22.03
N GLY A 250 23.80 25.05 -22.30
CA GLY A 250 23.88 26.48 -21.98
C GLY A 250 23.99 26.72 -20.46
N LYS A 251 23.12 27.58 -19.91
CA LYS A 251 23.16 27.97 -18.48
C LYS A 251 21.92 27.64 -17.68
N LYS A 252 20.85 27.17 -18.34
CA LYS A 252 19.51 27.09 -17.74
C LYS A 252 18.75 25.83 -18.09
N THR A 253 19.30 24.99 -18.96
CA THR A 253 18.60 23.81 -19.47
C THR A 253 19.34 22.58 -18.98
N LEU A 254 18.62 21.75 -18.23
CA LEU A 254 19.00 20.38 -17.96
C LEU A 254 18.44 19.52 -19.08
N ARG A 255 19.27 18.69 -19.67
CA ARG A 255 18.89 17.76 -20.74
C ARG A 255 19.11 16.35 -20.28
N VAL A 256 18.07 15.52 -20.33
CA VAL A 256 18.16 14.09 -20.06
C VAL A 256 18.01 13.34 -21.37
N HIS A 257 18.99 12.51 -21.71
CA HIS A 257 18.91 11.51 -22.76
C HIS A 257 18.66 10.15 -22.11
N ALA A 258 17.77 9.35 -22.69
CA ALA A 258 17.50 7.98 -22.31
C ALA A 258 17.05 7.20 -23.55
N ASP A 259 17.51 5.97 -23.72
CA ASP A 259 17.24 5.14 -24.90
C ASP A 259 15.92 4.38 -24.84
N PHE A 260 15.34 4.17 -23.66
CA PHE A 260 13.97 3.70 -23.48
C PHE A 260 12.89 4.73 -23.90
N LEU A 261 13.27 5.99 -24.16
CA LEU A 261 12.33 6.96 -24.72
C LEU A 261 12.05 6.62 -26.19
N SER A 262 10.79 6.50 -26.56
CA SER A 262 10.28 6.02 -27.86
C SER A 262 10.77 6.77 -29.12
N ASP A 263 11.56 7.84 -28.99
CA ASP A 263 12.20 8.58 -30.09
C ASP A 263 13.76 8.60 -30.01
N GLY A 264 14.39 7.82 -29.11
CA GLY A 264 15.84 7.91 -28.82
C GLY A 264 16.27 9.32 -28.40
N GLY A 265 15.30 10.04 -27.80
CA GLY A 265 15.30 11.48 -27.70
C GLY A 265 15.97 12.03 -26.44
N PHE A 266 15.65 13.28 -26.16
CA PHE A 266 15.98 13.91 -24.89
C PHE A 266 14.79 14.71 -24.38
N VAL A 267 14.70 14.87 -23.07
CA VAL A 267 13.75 15.75 -22.42
C VAL A 267 14.52 16.91 -21.80
N ASP A 268 14.07 18.14 -22.10
CA ASP A 268 14.67 19.36 -21.58
C ASP A 268 13.83 19.90 -20.41
N PHE A 269 14.50 20.17 -19.29
CA PHE A 269 13.94 20.84 -18.13
C PHE A 269 14.66 22.15 -17.88
N ARG A 270 14.01 23.08 -17.17
CA ARG A 270 14.73 24.22 -16.61
C ARG A 270 15.54 23.71 -15.44
N LEU A 271 16.84 24.00 -15.45
CA LEU A 271 17.74 23.62 -14.37
C LEU A 271 17.29 24.17 -13.01
N SER A 272 16.65 25.34 -12.99
CA SER A 272 16.10 25.95 -11.76
C SER A 272 14.89 25.22 -11.17
N ASP A 273 14.26 24.35 -11.95
CA ASP A 273 13.02 23.68 -11.57
C ASP A 273 13.33 22.26 -11.02
N VAL A 274 14.59 21.82 -11.06
CA VAL A 274 15.05 20.51 -10.59
C VAL A 274 15.90 20.70 -9.34
N ASN A 275 15.38 20.19 -8.22
CA ASN A 275 16.02 20.19 -6.91
C ASN A 275 16.81 18.89 -6.66
N ARG A 276 16.32 17.76 -7.19
CA ARG A 276 16.91 16.42 -7.05
C ARG A 276 16.56 15.56 -8.26
N VAL A 277 17.37 14.54 -8.54
CA VAL A 277 17.03 13.45 -9.45
C VAL A 277 16.83 12.16 -8.65
N VAL A 278 15.77 11.42 -8.96
CA VAL A 278 15.59 10.04 -8.46
C VAL A 278 15.45 9.13 -9.68
N ALA A 279 16.25 8.08 -9.75
CA ALA A 279 16.21 7.12 -10.85
C ALA A 279 16.03 5.69 -10.35
N TRP A 280 15.13 4.94 -10.99
CA TRP A 280 15.01 3.49 -10.90
C TRP A 280 15.34 2.94 -12.27
N LEU A 281 16.47 2.25 -12.44
CA LEU A 281 16.89 1.79 -13.77
C LEU A 281 16.30 0.41 -14.06
N GLY A 282 16.27 -0.49 -13.07
CA GLY A 282 15.44 -1.70 -13.11
C GLY A 282 16.30 -2.94 -13.28
N GLY A 283 16.13 -3.64 -14.39
CA GLY A 283 16.95 -4.79 -14.73
C GLY A 283 17.82 -4.50 -15.94
N GLY A 284 18.86 -5.31 -16.16
CA GLY A 284 19.78 -5.13 -17.28
C GLY A 284 21.09 -4.43 -16.85
N ASP A 285 22.08 -4.44 -17.74
CA ASP A 285 23.39 -3.83 -17.47
C ASP A 285 23.33 -2.33 -17.81
N ASP A 286 22.98 -1.49 -16.84
CA ASP A 286 22.62 -0.10 -17.05
C ASP A 286 23.80 0.86 -17.03
N GLN A 287 23.64 1.99 -17.71
CA GLN A 287 24.58 3.10 -17.68
C GLN A 287 23.88 4.40 -17.33
N PHE A 288 24.33 5.03 -16.25
CA PHE A 288 23.89 6.37 -15.86
C PHE A 288 25.09 7.31 -15.76
N ASN A 289 25.04 8.43 -16.49
CA ASN A 289 26.12 9.40 -16.49
C ASN A 289 25.60 10.83 -16.38
N ALA A 290 25.86 11.47 -15.25
CA ALA A 290 25.57 12.88 -15.04
C ALA A 290 26.80 13.77 -15.29
N ALA A 291 26.56 15.01 -15.70
CA ALA A 291 27.61 16.00 -15.83
C ALA A 291 28.23 16.31 -14.45
N SER A 292 29.53 16.09 -14.29
CA SER A 292 30.25 16.27 -13.01
C SER A 292 30.23 17.68 -12.42
N ASN A 293 29.77 18.69 -13.18
CA ASN A 293 29.62 20.06 -12.71
C ASN A 293 28.18 20.40 -12.29
N LEU A 294 27.28 19.43 -12.28
CA LEU A 294 25.93 19.54 -11.75
C LEU A 294 25.97 19.21 -10.27
N SER A 295 25.53 20.12 -9.39
CA SER A 295 25.56 19.92 -7.93
C SER A 295 24.18 19.56 -7.37
N ILE A 296 23.31 18.97 -8.19
CA ILE A 296 22.00 18.51 -7.71
C ILE A 296 22.20 17.12 -7.11
N PRO A 297 21.58 16.79 -5.97
CA PRO A 297 21.64 15.46 -5.42
C PRO A 297 20.96 14.45 -6.35
N TYR A 298 21.51 13.25 -6.39
CA TYR A 298 21.01 12.08 -7.10
C TYR A 298 20.67 10.97 -6.12
N THR A 299 19.54 10.29 -6.32
CA THR A 299 19.23 9.01 -5.69
C THR A 299 19.01 7.99 -6.79
N ILE A 300 19.91 7.04 -6.95
CA ILE A 300 19.90 6.07 -8.04
C ILE A 300 19.75 4.66 -7.47
N PHE A 301 18.76 3.95 -7.99
CA PHE A 301 18.56 2.52 -7.80
C PHE A 301 18.86 1.87 -9.15
N ALA A 302 20.03 1.26 -9.29
CA ALA A 302 20.45 0.68 -10.55
C ALA A 302 19.67 -0.64 -10.78
N GLY A 303 19.72 -1.55 -9.81
CA GLY A 303 18.81 -2.69 -9.75
C GLY A 303 19.55 -3.99 -10.05
N ALA A 304 19.12 -4.79 -11.02
CA ALA A 304 19.76 -6.07 -11.32
C ALA A 304 20.54 -6.03 -12.64
N GLY A 305 21.85 -6.22 -12.60
CA GLY A 305 22.74 -6.24 -13.76
C GLY A 305 24.15 -5.79 -13.39
N ASP A 306 25.08 -5.84 -14.35
CA ASP A 306 26.42 -5.27 -14.14
C ASP A 306 26.41 -3.76 -14.48
N ASP A 307 26.07 -2.92 -13.50
CA ASP A 307 25.75 -1.50 -13.73
C ASP A 307 26.96 -0.56 -13.70
N GLN A 308 26.85 0.56 -14.42
CA GLN A 308 27.84 1.63 -14.42
C GLN A 308 27.20 2.98 -14.13
N ILE A 309 27.30 3.41 -12.89
CA ILE A 309 26.65 4.62 -12.39
C ILE A 309 27.70 5.65 -12.03
N ARG A 310 27.61 6.81 -12.69
CA ARG A 310 28.37 8.00 -12.36
C ARG A 310 27.43 9.18 -12.19
N THR A 311 27.36 9.70 -10.98
CA THR A 311 26.56 10.87 -10.65
C THR A 311 27.34 12.16 -10.88
N GLY A 312 26.74 13.28 -10.46
CA GLY A 312 27.31 14.62 -10.62
C GLY A 312 28.19 14.99 -9.44
N ALA A 313 28.30 16.28 -9.17
CA ALA A 313 28.63 16.73 -7.83
C ALA A 313 27.34 16.79 -6.98
N GLY A 314 27.48 17.07 -5.69
CA GLY A 314 26.37 17.04 -4.74
C GLY A 314 26.43 15.79 -3.89
N ASN A 315 25.61 15.74 -2.85
CA ASN A 315 25.57 14.60 -1.94
C ASN A 315 24.61 13.57 -2.52
N ASP A 316 25.17 12.50 -3.05
CA ASP A 316 24.45 11.51 -3.84
C ASP A 316 24.25 10.20 -3.08
N VAL A 317 23.23 9.44 -3.49
CA VAL A 317 22.94 8.10 -3.00
C VAL A 317 22.86 7.16 -4.19
N ILE A 318 23.70 6.14 -4.20
CA ILE A 318 23.76 5.16 -5.28
C ILE A 318 23.64 3.76 -4.68
N ILE A 319 22.65 2.99 -5.13
CA ILE A 319 22.48 1.57 -4.83
C ILE A 319 22.65 0.79 -6.12
N GLY A 320 23.70 -0.04 -6.19
CA GLY A 320 24.00 -0.93 -7.31
C GLY A 320 22.94 -2.02 -7.42
N GLY A 321 22.75 -2.79 -6.36
CA GLY A 321 21.75 -3.85 -6.33
C GLY A 321 22.41 -5.20 -6.61
N GLY A 322 21.99 -5.93 -7.63
CA GLY A 322 22.53 -7.25 -7.91
C GLY A 322 23.40 -7.29 -9.15
N GLY A 323 24.69 -7.58 -9.02
CA GLY A 323 25.58 -7.78 -10.15
C GLY A 323 27.02 -7.40 -9.85
N ARG A 324 27.72 -6.81 -10.82
CA ARG A 324 29.10 -6.34 -10.62
C ARG A 324 29.17 -4.89 -11.01
N ASP A 325 28.92 -4.06 -10.02
CA ASP A 325 28.61 -2.66 -10.25
C ASP A 325 29.85 -1.79 -10.18
N GLN A 326 29.81 -0.68 -10.92
CA GLN A 326 30.80 0.37 -10.86
C GLN A 326 30.10 1.68 -10.48
N LEU A 327 30.27 2.09 -9.23
CA LEU A 327 29.59 3.23 -8.64
C LEU A 327 30.58 4.36 -8.36
N PHE A 328 30.28 5.56 -8.88
CA PHE A 328 31.11 6.75 -8.76
C PHE A 328 30.26 7.94 -8.26
N GLY A 329 30.53 8.41 -7.03
CA GLY A 329 29.86 9.58 -6.41
C GLY A 329 30.41 10.95 -6.85
N GLU A 330 31.70 11.00 -7.17
CA GLU A 330 32.42 12.20 -7.64
C GLU A 330 32.66 13.28 -6.55
N ASP A 331 31.99 14.43 -6.54
CA ASP A 331 32.29 15.53 -5.59
C ASP A 331 31.08 15.79 -4.68
N GLY A 332 31.13 15.43 -3.40
CA GLY A 332 30.06 15.60 -2.42
C GLY A 332 30.24 14.64 -1.25
N ASP A 333 29.41 14.73 -0.22
CA ASP A 333 29.37 13.69 0.82
C ASP A 333 28.37 12.61 0.35
N ASP A 334 28.87 11.49 -0.16
CA ASP A 334 28.07 10.50 -0.89
C ASP A 334 27.81 9.20 -0.09
N ILE A 335 26.71 8.50 -0.40
CA ILE A 335 26.40 7.15 0.10
C ILE A 335 26.36 6.19 -1.09
N LEU A 336 27.27 5.22 -1.13
CA LEU A 336 27.37 4.21 -2.18
C LEU A 336 27.18 2.82 -1.58
N ILE A 337 26.28 2.04 -2.16
CA ILE A 337 25.94 0.68 -1.72
C ILE A 337 26.07 -0.25 -2.91
N GLY A 338 27.01 -1.19 -2.85
CA GLY A 338 27.27 -2.15 -3.93
C GLY A 338 26.07 -3.09 -4.09
N GLY A 339 25.82 -3.91 -3.06
CA GLY A 339 24.67 -4.80 -3.02
C GLY A 339 25.12 -6.25 -3.01
N THR A 340 24.80 -7.04 -4.02
CA THR A 340 25.32 -8.41 -4.16
C THR A 340 26.22 -8.50 -5.37
N GLY A 341 27.32 -9.23 -5.23
CA GLY A 341 28.25 -9.56 -6.29
C GLY A 341 29.55 -8.79 -6.12
N ARG A 342 30.22 -8.46 -7.22
CA ARG A 342 31.61 -7.98 -7.14
C ARG A 342 31.75 -6.55 -7.61
N ASP A 343 31.75 -5.64 -6.65
CA ASP A 343 31.51 -4.23 -6.88
C ASP A 343 32.77 -3.37 -6.76
N GLN A 344 32.72 -2.24 -7.45
CA GLN A 344 33.74 -1.20 -7.41
C GLN A 344 33.09 0.12 -7.04
N LEU A 345 33.35 0.56 -5.81
CA LEU A 345 32.79 1.78 -5.25
C LEU A 345 33.89 2.83 -5.14
N ARG A 346 33.60 4.04 -5.63
CA ARG A 346 34.49 5.18 -5.52
C ARG A 346 33.69 6.42 -5.10
N GLY A 347 33.91 6.86 -3.87
CA GLY A 347 33.25 8.04 -3.30
C GLY A 347 33.71 9.30 -4.03
N GLY A 348 34.95 9.71 -3.80
CA GLY A 348 35.57 10.81 -4.54
C GLY A 348 36.00 11.93 -3.59
N LYS A 349 35.55 13.16 -3.80
CA LYS A 349 35.85 14.24 -2.86
C LYS A 349 34.67 14.47 -1.94
N GLY A 350 34.93 14.46 -0.65
CA GLY A 350 33.92 14.65 0.39
C GLY A 350 34.14 13.58 1.44
N ASN A 351 33.29 13.56 2.46
CA ASN A 351 33.29 12.46 3.42
C ASN A 351 32.27 11.47 2.89
N ASP A 352 32.69 10.29 2.46
CA ASP A 352 31.80 9.34 1.80
C ASP A 352 31.51 8.11 2.68
N LEU A 353 30.32 7.53 2.57
CA LEU A 353 29.94 6.24 3.15
C LEU A 353 29.83 5.18 2.04
N LEU A 354 30.75 4.23 2.01
CA LEU A 354 30.75 3.14 1.04
C LEU A 354 30.44 1.82 1.74
N ILE A 355 29.42 1.11 1.27
CA ILE A 355 28.97 -0.19 1.76
C ILE A 355 29.11 -1.20 0.63
N ALA A 356 29.94 -2.23 0.82
CA ALA A 356 30.19 -3.24 -0.20
C ALA A 356 28.94 -4.09 -0.48
N GLY A 357 28.41 -4.70 0.58
CA GLY A 357 27.30 -5.65 0.48
C GLY A 357 25.90 -5.03 0.52
N SER A 358 24.92 -5.88 0.79
CA SER A 358 23.50 -5.52 0.76
C SER A 358 23.00 -4.95 2.09
N LEU A 359 21.86 -4.27 2.02
CA LEU A 359 21.07 -3.86 3.19
C LEU A 359 19.87 -4.79 3.37
N ASN A 360 19.40 -4.95 4.61
CA ASN A 360 18.14 -5.67 4.88
C ASN A 360 16.92 -4.76 4.68
N ILE A 361 16.83 -4.10 3.53
CA ILE A 361 15.68 -3.28 3.15
C ILE A 361 15.13 -3.76 1.81
N ASP A 362 13.80 -3.85 1.74
CA ASP A 362 13.06 -4.08 0.51
C ASP A 362 13.00 -2.76 -0.29
N TRP A 363 13.92 -2.65 -1.26
CA TRP A 363 14.15 -1.43 -2.01
C TRP A 363 13.07 -1.15 -3.08
N GLU A 364 12.18 -2.12 -3.33
CA GLU A 364 11.09 -2.01 -4.30
C GLU A 364 9.81 -1.38 -3.71
N ASN A 365 9.79 -1.08 -2.40
CA ASN A 365 8.66 -0.45 -1.72
C ASN A 365 8.97 1.02 -1.34
N THR A 366 8.09 1.95 -1.72
CA THR A 366 8.33 3.41 -1.76
C THR A 366 8.65 4.10 -0.45
N THR A 367 8.44 3.47 0.70
CA THR A 367 8.72 4.12 1.99
C THR A 367 10.21 4.41 2.18
N ASN A 368 11.05 3.76 1.39
CA ASN A 368 12.48 3.79 1.59
C ASN A 368 13.18 5.09 1.13
N ILE A 369 12.57 5.92 0.26
CA ILE A 369 13.20 7.22 -0.08
C ILE A 369 13.19 8.18 1.11
N ASP A 370 12.12 8.19 1.89
CA ASP A 370 12.04 9.00 3.11
C ASP A 370 13.05 8.49 4.16
N ASP A 371 13.25 7.18 4.24
CA ASP A 371 14.26 6.55 5.09
C ASP A 371 15.69 6.87 4.62
N ILE A 372 15.96 6.87 3.30
CA ILE A 372 17.25 7.32 2.74
C ILE A 372 17.49 8.80 3.08
N ASP A 373 16.49 9.66 2.90
CA ASP A 373 16.60 11.09 3.19
C ASP A 373 16.88 11.34 4.68
N ALA A 374 16.22 10.61 5.56
CA ALA A 374 16.48 10.68 6.99
C ALA A 374 17.86 10.07 7.35
N ALA A 375 18.33 9.02 6.66
CA ALA A 375 19.64 8.43 6.90
C ALA A 375 20.77 9.39 6.51
N MET A 376 20.60 10.09 5.38
CA MET A 376 21.51 11.16 4.98
C MET A 376 21.56 12.28 6.03
N SER A 377 20.41 12.64 6.61
CA SER A 377 20.35 13.65 7.67
C SER A 377 21.08 13.22 8.94
N GLU A 378 20.91 11.97 9.37
CA GLU A 378 21.61 11.44 10.55
C GLU A 378 23.11 11.35 10.32
N TRP A 379 23.54 10.87 9.14
CA TRP A 379 24.95 10.78 8.80
C TRP A 379 25.61 12.15 8.69
N ALA A 380 24.94 13.14 8.08
CA ALA A 380 25.41 14.52 8.05
C ALA A 380 25.53 15.15 9.45
N SER A 381 24.80 14.64 10.44
CA SER A 381 24.92 15.04 11.85
C SER A 381 26.11 14.39 12.57
N GLY A 382 26.77 13.42 11.93
CA GLY A 382 27.86 12.61 12.48
C GLY A 382 27.39 11.39 13.27
N ASP A 383 26.10 11.03 13.18
CA ASP A 383 25.54 9.82 13.81
C ASP A 383 25.43 8.68 12.81
N LEU A 384 26.56 8.04 12.54
CA LEU A 384 26.61 6.86 11.68
C LEU A 384 25.70 5.73 12.20
N ALA A 385 25.59 5.56 13.52
CA ALA A 385 24.84 4.45 14.07
C ALA A 385 23.35 4.58 13.75
N ASP A 386 22.80 5.78 13.87
CA ASP A 386 21.41 6.06 13.55
C ASP A 386 21.17 6.03 12.03
N ALA A 387 22.12 6.52 11.22
CA ALA A 387 22.06 6.40 9.76
C ALA A 387 22.03 4.93 9.30
N ILE A 388 22.87 4.06 9.87
CA ILE A 388 22.90 2.63 9.56
C ILE A 388 21.63 1.93 10.08
N ILE A 389 21.09 2.32 11.24
CA ILE A 389 19.83 1.74 11.71
C ILE A 389 18.71 1.98 10.72
N LEU A 390 18.67 3.18 10.15
CA LEU A 390 17.66 3.59 9.19
C LEU A 390 17.85 2.96 7.81
N LEU A 391 19.10 2.79 7.37
CA LEU A 391 19.46 2.02 6.16
C LEU A 391 19.44 0.50 6.37
N GLY A 392 19.24 0.01 7.59
CA GLY A 392 19.42 -1.40 7.91
C GLY A 392 20.89 -1.80 8.04
N SER A 393 21.15 -2.89 8.76
CA SER A 393 22.53 -3.34 8.99
C SER A 393 23.17 -3.87 7.70
N PRO A 394 24.41 -3.46 7.37
CA PRO A 394 25.15 -4.01 6.25
C PRO A 394 25.34 -5.52 6.40
N ILE A 395 25.12 -6.24 5.31
CA ILE A 395 25.33 -7.68 5.22
C ILE A 395 26.46 -7.92 4.23
N ASP A 396 27.54 -8.55 4.71
CA ASP A 396 28.59 -9.11 3.85
C ASP A 396 27.97 -10.18 2.95
N ASP A 397 28.04 -9.98 1.64
CA ASP A 397 27.52 -10.91 0.63
C ASP A 397 28.51 -12.06 0.34
N GLY A 398 29.76 -11.93 0.82
CA GLY A 398 30.83 -12.91 0.70
C GLY A 398 31.61 -12.84 -0.61
N ASP A 399 31.36 -11.85 -1.45
CA ASP A 399 32.13 -11.60 -2.68
C ASP A 399 33.38 -10.74 -2.36
N SER A 400 33.97 -10.04 -3.34
CA SER A 400 35.28 -9.40 -3.13
C SER A 400 35.35 -8.04 -3.78
N ASP A 401 34.98 -7.06 -2.99
CA ASP A 401 34.70 -5.71 -3.45
C ASP A 401 35.91 -4.81 -3.36
N SER A 402 35.83 -3.69 -4.06
CA SER A 402 36.87 -2.66 -4.07
C SER A 402 36.26 -1.31 -3.72
N LEU A 403 36.52 -0.86 -2.49
CA LEU A 403 36.01 0.40 -1.97
C LEU A 403 37.14 1.43 -1.92
N LYS A 404 36.90 2.59 -2.51
CA LYS A 404 37.87 3.70 -2.55
C LYS A 404 37.22 5.03 -2.17
N GLY A 405 37.54 5.55 -0.97
CA GLY A 405 37.02 6.84 -0.49
C GLY A 405 37.62 8.02 -1.24
N GLU A 406 38.95 8.09 -1.33
CA GLU A 406 39.73 9.18 -1.92
C GLU A 406 39.96 10.41 -1.04
N GLN A 407 39.22 11.51 -1.19
CA GLN A 407 39.52 12.77 -0.53
C GLN A 407 38.41 13.20 0.43
N GLY A 408 38.52 12.72 1.66
CA GLY A 408 37.89 13.32 2.83
C GLY A 408 37.98 12.40 4.03
N ALA A 409 36.99 12.44 4.91
CA ALA A 409 36.88 11.52 6.05
C ALA A 409 35.91 10.39 5.71
N ASP A 410 36.37 9.45 4.90
CA ASP A 410 35.53 8.40 4.34
C ASP A 410 35.34 7.23 5.31
N GLU A 411 34.16 6.65 5.27
CA GLU A 411 33.76 5.45 5.99
C GLU A 411 33.52 4.30 5.01
N LEU A 412 34.32 3.24 5.14
CA LEU A 412 34.27 2.09 4.24
C LEU A 412 33.84 0.84 5.02
N LEU A 413 32.66 0.33 4.72
CA LEU A 413 32.05 -0.86 5.32
C LEU A 413 32.10 -2.02 4.32
N GLY A 414 33.20 -2.78 4.38
CA GLY A 414 33.38 -4.02 3.63
C GLY A 414 33.28 -5.28 4.49
N GLY A 415 33.12 -6.41 3.81
CA GLY A 415 33.13 -7.77 4.31
C GLY A 415 34.48 -8.47 4.28
N LEU A 416 34.47 -9.80 4.43
CA LEU A 416 35.65 -10.65 4.42
C LEU A 416 36.16 -10.93 3.00
N GLY A 417 37.16 -10.16 2.55
CA GLY A 417 37.76 -10.37 1.23
C GLY A 417 38.02 -9.08 0.48
N ASP A 418 37.41 -8.00 0.97
CA ASP A 418 37.36 -6.72 0.28
C ASP A 418 38.67 -5.94 0.36
N LEU A 419 38.88 -5.16 -0.69
CA LEU A 419 39.96 -4.20 -0.78
C LEU A 419 39.46 -2.82 -0.39
N LEU A 420 39.84 -2.38 0.81
CA LEU A 420 39.51 -1.05 1.32
C LEU A 420 40.68 -0.09 1.11
N LYS A 421 40.41 1.06 0.49
CA LYS A 421 41.37 2.14 0.31
C LYS A 421 40.73 3.48 0.63
N ALA A 422 40.94 3.95 1.86
CA ALA A 422 40.70 5.35 2.22
C ALA A 422 41.53 6.27 1.31
#